data_AF-A0A398CX47-F1
#
_entry.id   AF-A0A398CX47-F1
#
_cell.length_a   1.000
_cell.length_b   1.000
_cell.length_c   1.000
_cell.angle_alpha   90.00
_cell.angle_beta   90.00
_cell.angle_gamma   90.00
#
_symmetry.space_group_name_H-M   'P 1'
#
loop_
_entity.id
_entity.type
_entity.pdbx_description
1 polymer ?
#
loop_
_entity_poly.entity_id
_entity_poly.type
_entity_poly.pdbx_seq_one_letter_code
_entity_poly.pdbx_strand_id
1 'polypeptide(L)'
;MKNYIRMIVNLVLYLGVTFLVFWGVGILKEQNETFKRLLDDNPPVLLIICACIIYLILTLLFQVRHKLTKSEPKRLLDAVGFRKLNDNEYVGSFLVGAGCALFFFGLMTLSVLPEKTLYELNNYVDVFSKSDAFVFAILGAGVIGVLFEEVYFRGLVFGELRRVLPLPVAFLAHAAVYAYFQPNLTISITGFFLALFYSFMYVKTKSVWSTVTAAATLNITIVAAKEYGLIEALGKGNDFMPVAVLVVGAIFVLLGLFRISRFAGIESGTGGKVEAYLKAIAAAGAYIAIYYAVLTSVIYIWTQVLTSYEPIRPWLNESSNNLWALVINDIIAVALYFFILRRYRSVNLFELCGFSRISRSTVVQIAILSISMGLWVTSIAKIPYVEETFPQFDTLFNSLVGGPLLPFIVFLLFHSVYKEILFRGLIFNAFKTAMPLAVVFLLDALVYGQLFFQWDPALTIYGGMGTVIFGLLYLWYRSLWAPIVAQLGLFATYYAARHSIAAFEIEFNGAFYAVMVVSSASVLFFMIRLWKKRTSAVPAPQPSAIPAKRGARAGA
;
A
#
# COMPACT_ATOMS: atom_id res chain seq x y z
N MET A 1 29.74 -25.84 -30.56
CA MET A 1 30.02 -24.64 -31.39
C MET A 1 28.80 -24.13 -32.15
N LYS A 2 28.10 -24.95 -32.96
CA LYS A 2 26.92 -24.56 -33.76
C LYS A 2 25.81 -23.82 -32.97
N ASN A 3 25.48 -24.28 -31.76
CA ASN A 3 24.44 -23.65 -30.92
C ASN A 3 24.86 -22.28 -30.38
N TYR A 4 26.14 -22.08 -30.05
CA TYR A 4 26.66 -20.79 -29.60
C TYR A 4 26.66 -19.76 -30.73
N ILE A 5 27.07 -20.16 -31.93
CA ILE A 5 27.02 -19.29 -33.12
C ILE A 5 25.57 -18.87 -33.39
N ARG A 6 24.62 -19.80 -33.36
CA ARG A 6 23.20 -19.50 -33.55
C ARG A 6 22.66 -18.52 -32.49
N MET A 7 23.02 -18.72 -31.22
CA MET A 7 22.66 -17.80 -30.14
C MET A 7 23.20 -16.38 -30.41
N ILE A 8 24.48 -16.24 -30.74
CA ILE A 8 25.10 -14.93 -31.03
C ILE A 8 24.42 -14.27 -32.23
N VAL A 9 24.20 -15.00 -33.32
CA VAL A 9 23.51 -14.48 -34.51
C VAL A 9 22.10 -13.99 -34.16
N ASN A 10 21.35 -14.73 -33.34
CA ASN A 10 20.03 -14.30 -32.90
C ASN A 10 20.08 -13.03 -32.05
N LEU A 11 21.02 -12.95 -31.10
CA LEU A 11 21.20 -11.76 -30.27
C LEU A 11 21.58 -10.54 -31.10
N VAL A 12 22.55 -10.67 -32.02
CA VAL A 12 22.95 -9.60 -32.94
C VAL A 12 21.78 -9.15 -33.80
N LEU A 13 20.94 -10.09 -34.28
CA LEU A 13 19.77 -9.76 -35.08
C LEU A 13 18.72 -8.98 -34.28
N TYR A 14 18.37 -9.43 -33.07
CA TYR A 14 17.38 -8.74 -32.24
C TYR A 14 17.86 -7.34 -31.83
N LEU A 15 19.13 -7.22 -31.45
CA LEU A 15 19.75 -5.94 -31.08
C LEU A 15 19.89 -5.02 -32.29
N GLY A 16 20.27 -5.57 -33.44
CA GLY A 16 20.38 -4.85 -34.70
C GLY A 16 19.04 -4.27 -35.15
N VAL A 17 17.96 -5.05 -35.09
CA VAL A 17 16.60 -4.54 -35.39
C VAL A 17 16.24 -3.39 -34.45
N THR A 18 16.49 -3.53 -33.15
CA THR A 18 16.19 -2.49 -32.16
C THR A 18 16.96 -1.21 -32.46
N PHE A 19 18.26 -1.32 -32.69
CA PHE A 19 19.12 -0.18 -33.01
C PHE A 19 18.68 0.52 -34.31
N LEU A 20 18.40 -0.24 -35.37
CA LEU A 20 17.96 0.30 -36.65
C LEU A 20 16.63 1.06 -36.54
N VAL A 21 15.69 0.59 -35.71
CA VAL A 21 14.41 1.30 -35.50
C VAL A 21 14.64 2.62 -34.76
N PHE A 22 15.40 2.61 -33.65
CA PHE A 22 15.69 3.85 -32.93
C PHE A 22 16.45 4.86 -33.81
N TRP A 23 17.42 4.39 -34.58
CA TRP A 23 18.16 5.23 -35.53
C TRP A 23 17.26 5.78 -36.65
N GLY A 24 16.43 4.94 -37.25
CA GLY A 24 15.52 5.33 -38.32
C GLY A 24 14.45 6.33 -37.86
N VAL A 25 13.83 6.09 -36.70
CA VAL A 25 12.89 7.05 -36.09
C VAL A 25 13.61 8.36 -35.73
N GLY A 26 14.87 8.29 -35.28
CA GLY A 26 15.72 9.46 -35.05
C GLY A 26 15.95 10.31 -36.31
N ILE A 27 16.20 9.69 -37.47
CA ILE A 27 16.32 10.41 -38.74
C ILE A 27 15.00 11.10 -39.11
N LEU A 28 13.88 10.39 -39.00
CA LEU A 28 12.56 10.95 -39.30
C LEU A 28 12.20 12.11 -38.37
N LYS A 29 12.60 12.00 -37.09
CA LYS A 29 12.47 13.06 -36.09
C LYS A 29 13.23 14.32 -36.51
N GLU A 30 14.49 14.20 -36.93
CA GLU A 30 15.29 15.36 -37.36
C GLU A 30 14.81 15.97 -38.70
N GLN A 31 14.08 15.23 -39.53
CA GLN A 31 13.58 15.72 -40.82
C GLN A 31 12.25 16.49 -40.73
N ASN A 32 11.52 16.40 -39.62
CA ASN A 32 10.20 17.03 -39.48
C ASN A 32 10.06 17.72 -38.13
N GLU A 33 10.09 19.06 -38.13
CA GLU A 33 9.99 19.90 -36.93
C GLU A 33 8.73 19.66 -36.09
N THR A 34 7.58 19.37 -36.72
CA THR A 34 6.34 19.09 -35.97
C THR A 34 6.44 17.75 -35.26
N PHE A 35 7.00 16.75 -35.94
CA PHE A 35 7.23 15.43 -35.38
C PHE A 35 8.32 15.46 -34.29
N LYS A 36 9.37 16.27 -34.48
CA LYS A 36 10.42 16.52 -33.50
C LYS A 36 9.86 17.07 -32.19
N ARG A 37 9.07 18.16 -32.25
CA ARG A 37 8.43 18.76 -31.09
C ARG A 37 7.55 17.76 -30.34
N LEU A 38 6.68 17.04 -31.06
CA LEU A 38 5.80 16.03 -30.45
C LEU A 38 6.59 15.00 -29.63
N LEU A 39 7.70 14.48 -30.18
CA LEU A 39 8.50 13.43 -29.54
C LEU A 39 9.43 13.97 -28.44
N ASP A 40 9.96 15.18 -28.58
CA ASP A 40 10.81 15.82 -27.56
C ASP A 40 10.01 16.24 -26.33
N ASP A 41 8.74 16.62 -26.51
CA ASP A 41 7.83 16.95 -25.42
C ASP A 41 7.17 15.71 -24.82
N ASN A 42 7.12 14.60 -25.56
CA ASN A 42 6.55 13.33 -25.10
C ASN A 42 7.47 12.12 -25.35
N PRO A 43 8.61 11.98 -24.65
CA PRO A 43 9.45 10.79 -24.72
C PRO A 43 8.70 9.43 -24.57
N PRO A 44 7.65 9.30 -23.73
CA PRO A 44 6.86 8.07 -23.67
C PRO A 44 6.18 7.70 -25.00
N VAL A 45 5.81 8.67 -25.82
CA VAL A 45 5.20 8.44 -27.14
C VAL A 45 6.25 7.90 -28.13
N LEU A 46 7.48 8.40 -28.08
CA LEU A 46 8.60 7.83 -28.84
C LEU A 46 8.81 6.35 -28.52
N LEU A 47 8.76 5.98 -27.24
CA LEU A 47 8.88 4.57 -26.82
C LEU A 47 7.75 3.70 -27.38
N ILE A 48 6.50 4.19 -27.36
CA ILE A 48 5.36 3.46 -27.94
C ILE A 48 5.60 3.21 -29.42
N ILE A 49 5.97 4.25 -30.18
CA ILE A 49 6.21 4.15 -31.62
C ILE A 49 7.32 3.13 -31.90
N CYS A 50 8.46 3.25 -31.24
CA CYS A 50 9.58 2.32 -31.40
C CYS A 50 9.18 0.89 -31.02
N ALA A 51 8.51 0.69 -29.88
CA ALA A 51 8.05 -0.61 -29.42
C ALA A 51 7.10 -1.29 -30.43
N CYS A 52 6.15 -0.54 -30.98
CA CYS A 52 5.22 -1.04 -32.00
C CYS A 52 5.94 -1.45 -33.28
N ILE A 53 6.87 -0.62 -33.78
CA ILE A 53 7.64 -0.93 -34.99
C ILE A 53 8.53 -2.17 -34.77
N ILE A 54 9.27 -2.23 -33.66
CA ILE A 54 10.13 -3.37 -33.35
C ILE A 54 9.30 -4.65 -33.23
N TYR A 55 8.17 -4.60 -32.51
CA TYR A 55 7.28 -5.76 -32.38
C TYR A 55 6.78 -6.26 -33.74
N LEU A 56 6.42 -5.35 -34.65
CA LEU A 56 5.97 -5.68 -36.00
C LEU A 56 7.09 -6.34 -36.81
N ILE A 57 8.30 -5.76 -36.81
CA ILE A 57 9.47 -6.32 -37.52
C ILE A 57 9.82 -7.71 -36.95
N LEU A 58 9.87 -7.87 -35.63
CA LEU A 58 10.16 -9.16 -35.00
C LEU A 58 9.07 -10.19 -35.34
N THR A 59 7.80 -9.80 -35.36
CA THR A 59 6.72 -10.71 -35.74
C THR A 59 6.87 -11.17 -37.20
N LEU A 60 7.18 -10.27 -38.13
CA LEU A 60 7.47 -10.62 -39.52
C LEU A 60 8.69 -11.55 -39.62
N LEU A 61 9.74 -11.26 -38.86
CA LEU A 61 10.96 -12.06 -38.82
C LEU A 61 10.69 -13.50 -38.38
N PHE A 62 9.88 -13.70 -37.34
CA PHE A 62 9.46 -15.04 -36.90
C PHE A 62 8.59 -15.76 -37.96
N GLN A 63 7.69 -15.04 -38.64
CA GLN A 63 6.89 -15.62 -39.72
C GLN A 63 7.76 -16.07 -40.91
N VAL A 64 8.75 -15.26 -41.32
CA VAL A 64 9.68 -15.59 -42.40
C VAL A 64 10.54 -16.78 -42.00
N ARG A 65 11.11 -16.78 -40.79
CA ARG A 65 11.92 -17.91 -40.30
C ARG A 65 11.13 -19.21 -40.19
N HIS A 66 9.88 -19.15 -39.74
CA HIS A 66 9.00 -20.31 -39.73
C HIS A 66 8.76 -20.85 -41.15
N LYS A 67 8.53 -19.97 -42.15
CA LYS A 67 8.39 -20.40 -43.55
C LYS A 67 9.64 -21.09 -44.09
N LEU A 68 10.83 -20.60 -43.73
CA LEU A 68 12.11 -21.14 -44.21
C LEU A 68 12.51 -22.45 -43.54
N THR A 69 12.37 -22.53 -42.21
CA THR A 69 12.94 -23.64 -41.43
C THR A 69 11.88 -24.66 -40.98
N LYS A 70 10.59 -24.27 -40.95
CA LYS A 70 9.42 -25.03 -40.43
C LYS A 70 9.50 -25.51 -38.97
N SER A 71 10.68 -25.57 -38.36
CA SER A 71 10.92 -26.00 -36.97
C SER A 71 10.90 -24.87 -35.95
N GLU A 72 10.83 -23.60 -36.38
CA GLU A 72 10.77 -22.45 -35.48
C GLU A 72 9.31 -22.05 -35.18
N PRO A 73 9.02 -21.44 -34.02
CA PRO A 73 7.67 -20.98 -33.69
C PRO A 73 7.13 -19.99 -34.72
N LYS A 74 5.85 -20.14 -35.09
CA LYS A 74 5.20 -19.34 -36.13
C LYS A 74 4.93 -17.90 -35.68
N ARG A 75 4.62 -17.68 -34.40
CA ARG A 75 4.35 -16.37 -33.83
C ARG A 75 5.39 -16.02 -32.77
N LEU A 76 5.73 -14.72 -32.70
CA LEU A 76 6.60 -14.17 -31.66
C LEU A 76 6.09 -14.53 -30.24
N LEU A 77 4.79 -14.40 -30.02
CA LEU A 77 4.17 -14.72 -28.72
C LEU A 77 4.26 -16.20 -28.36
N ASP A 78 4.42 -17.11 -29.33
CA ASP A 78 4.61 -18.54 -29.04
C ASP A 78 6.07 -18.81 -28.59
N ALA A 79 7.01 -17.98 -29.03
CA ALA A 79 8.41 -18.04 -28.64
C ALA A 79 8.67 -17.44 -27.25
N VAL A 80 7.79 -16.54 -26.83
CA VAL A 80 7.87 -15.77 -25.59
C VAL A 80 6.96 -16.46 -24.57
N GLY A 81 7.49 -16.94 -23.45
CA GLY A 81 6.75 -17.81 -22.52
C GLY A 81 5.56 -17.13 -21.82
N PHE A 82 4.44 -16.93 -22.50
CA PHE A 82 3.22 -16.35 -21.94
C PHE A 82 2.35 -17.45 -21.33
N ARG A 83 2.46 -17.62 -20.01
CA ARG A 83 1.62 -18.52 -19.22
C ARG A 83 0.78 -17.70 -18.25
N LYS A 84 -0.51 -18.01 -18.12
CA LYS A 84 -1.36 -17.36 -17.12
C LYS A 84 -0.80 -17.64 -15.71
N LEU A 85 -0.61 -16.59 -14.92
CA LEU A 85 -0.17 -16.72 -13.53
C LEU A 85 -1.33 -17.17 -12.64
N ASN A 86 -1.01 -17.87 -11.56
CA ASN A 86 -1.94 -18.06 -10.46
C ASN A 86 -1.94 -16.83 -9.52
N ASP A 87 -2.92 -16.75 -8.62
CA ASP A 87 -3.09 -15.60 -7.72
C ASP A 87 -1.85 -15.35 -6.85
N ASN A 88 -1.14 -16.40 -6.43
CA ASN A 88 0.07 -16.24 -5.62
C ASN A 88 1.26 -15.71 -6.42
N GLU A 89 1.40 -16.13 -7.67
CA GLU A 89 2.39 -15.61 -8.61
C GLU A 89 2.08 -14.14 -8.95
N TYR A 90 0.81 -13.77 -9.17
CA TYR A 90 0.40 -12.38 -9.34
C TYR A 90 0.72 -11.52 -8.13
N VAL A 91 0.34 -11.96 -6.92
CA VAL A 91 0.63 -11.25 -5.67
C VAL A 91 2.14 -11.14 -5.45
N GLY A 92 2.89 -12.22 -5.69
CA GLY A 92 4.34 -12.22 -5.57
C GLY A 92 5.00 -11.23 -6.54
N SER A 93 4.56 -11.21 -7.80
CA SER A 93 5.04 -10.27 -8.81
C SER A 93 4.72 -8.82 -8.46
N PHE A 94 3.50 -8.56 -7.98
CA PHE A 94 3.12 -7.23 -7.52
C PHE A 94 3.97 -6.77 -6.33
N LEU A 95 4.23 -7.65 -5.35
CA LEU A 95 5.08 -7.34 -4.21
C LEU A 95 6.52 -7.03 -4.63
N VAL A 96 7.09 -7.76 -5.58
CA VAL A 96 8.41 -7.44 -6.13
C VAL A 96 8.39 -6.07 -6.81
N GLY A 97 7.42 -5.80 -7.68
CA GLY A 97 7.31 -4.51 -8.37
C GLY A 97 7.14 -3.32 -7.43
N ALA A 98 6.22 -3.42 -6.45
CA ALA A 98 6.00 -2.40 -5.44
C ALA A 98 7.23 -2.23 -4.53
N GLY A 99 7.88 -3.33 -4.15
CA GLY A 99 9.11 -3.30 -3.35
C GLY A 99 10.26 -2.62 -4.08
N CYS A 100 10.46 -2.91 -5.37
CA CYS A 100 11.43 -2.23 -6.21
C CYS A 100 11.12 -0.73 -6.36
N ALA A 101 9.83 -0.34 -6.44
CA ALA A 101 9.44 1.07 -6.55
C ALA A 101 9.80 1.84 -5.28
N LEU A 102 9.41 1.31 -4.11
CA LEU A 102 9.75 1.89 -2.82
C LEU A 102 11.28 1.96 -2.63
N PHE A 103 11.99 0.90 -3.02
CA PHE A 103 13.44 0.90 -2.95
C PHE A 103 14.04 2.00 -3.83
N PHE A 104 13.55 2.15 -5.06
CA PHE A 104 14.01 3.20 -5.98
C PHE A 104 13.70 4.60 -5.43
N PHE A 105 12.52 4.83 -4.84
CA PHE A 105 12.16 6.11 -4.21
C PHE A 105 13.11 6.50 -3.10
N GLY A 106 13.38 5.59 -2.17
CA GLY A 106 14.26 5.93 -1.08
C GLY A 106 15.70 6.18 -1.56
N LEU A 107 16.16 5.55 -2.65
CA LEU A 107 17.44 5.91 -3.28
C LEU A 107 17.42 7.33 -3.88
N MET A 108 16.31 7.77 -4.48
CA MET A 108 16.22 9.09 -5.11
C MET A 108 16.34 10.27 -4.14
N THR A 109 16.14 10.02 -2.84
CA THR A 109 16.07 11.06 -1.81
C THR A 109 17.08 10.88 -0.68
N LEU A 110 17.97 9.88 -0.76
CA LEU A 110 18.89 9.55 0.34
C LEU A 110 20.10 10.49 0.33
N SER A 111 20.26 11.31 1.37
CA SER A 111 21.30 12.36 1.40
C SER A 111 22.74 11.81 1.42
N VAL A 112 22.93 10.55 1.86
CA VAL A 112 24.24 9.88 1.84
C VAL A 112 24.77 9.59 0.43
N LEU A 113 23.91 9.59 -0.60
CA LEU A 113 24.34 9.32 -1.97
C LEU A 113 24.97 10.56 -2.61
N PRO A 114 25.97 10.39 -3.49
CA PRO A 114 26.56 11.52 -4.19
C PRO A 114 25.51 12.29 -4.99
N GLU A 115 25.59 13.63 -5.02
CA GLU A 115 24.65 14.50 -5.75
C GLU A 115 24.47 14.08 -7.21
N LYS A 116 25.55 13.67 -7.88
CA LYS A 116 25.50 13.13 -9.25
C LYS A 116 24.57 11.92 -9.37
N THR A 117 24.60 11.02 -8.38
CA THR A 117 23.76 9.81 -8.34
C THR A 117 22.30 10.19 -8.18
N LEU A 118 22.01 11.11 -7.24
CA LEU A 118 20.65 11.62 -7.02
C LEU A 118 20.11 12.32 -8.27
N TYR A 119 20.92 13.16 -8.91
CA TYR A 119 20.56 13.80 -10.18
C TYR A 119 20.27 12.78 -11.28
N GLU A 120 21.13 11.78 -11.47
CA GLU A 120 20.93 10.75 -12.50
C GLU A 120 19.66 9.92 -12.27
N LEU A 121 19.31 9.61 -11.01
CA LEU A 121 18.07 8.90 -10.66
C LEU A 121 16.83 9.77 -10.90
N ASN A 122 16.84 11.03 -10.45
CA ASN A 122 15.72 11.96 -10.61
C ASN A 122 15.50 12.31 -12.08
N ASN A 123 16.56 12.69 -12.80
CA ASN A 123 16.47 13.02 -14.22
C ASN A 123 15.96 11.85 -15.07
N TYR A 124 16.28 10.60 -14.70
CA TYR A 124 15.69 9.43 -15.37
C TYR A 124 14.16 9.44 -15.25
N VAL A 125 13.63 9.55 -14.03
CA VAL A 125 12.17 9.63 -13.82
C VAL A 125 11.57 10.86 -14.50
N ASP A 126 12.30 11.97 -14.52
CA ASP A 126 11.86 13.20 -15.17
C ASP A 126 11.63 13.03 -16.67
N VAL A 127 12.57 12.42 -17.37
CA VAL A 127 12.47 12.18 -18.81
C VAL A 127 11.30 11.25 -19.14
N PHE A 128 11.13 10.15 -18.38
CA PHE A 128 10.06 9.19 -18.66
C PHE A 128 8.68 9.62 -18.16
N SER A 129 8.61 10.65 -17.31
CA SER A 129 7.35 11.27 -16.87
C SER A 129 7.00 12.52 -17.67
N LYS A 130 7.94 13.07 -18.45
CA LYS A 130 7.71 14.25 -19.32
C LYS A 130 6.68 13.88 -20.39
N SER A 131 5.47 14.42 -20.26
CA SER A 131 4.42 14.28 -21.27
C SER A 131 3.38 15.38 -21.11
N ASP A 132 2.76 15.80 -22.22
CA ASP A 132 1.68 16.80 -22.21
C ASP A 132 0.42 16.28 -21.53
N ALA A 133 0.23 14.96 -21.53
CA ALA A 133 -0.86 14.30 -20.87
C ALA A 133 -0.34 13.11 -20.06
N PHE A 134 -0.66 13.08 -18.77
CA PHE A 134 -0.28 12.01 -17.85
C PHE A 134 -0.59 10.59 -18.35
N VAL A 135 -1.65 10.44 -19.16
CA VAL A 135 -2.02 9.17 -19.79
C VAL A 135 -0.91 8.62 -20.70
N PHE A 136 -0.12 9.47 -21.36
CA PHE A 136 0.99 9.05 -22.21
C PHE A 136 2.17 8.54 -21.38
N ALA A 137 2.46 9.14 -20.24
CA ALA A 137 3.46 8.60 -19.31
C ALA A 137 3.07 7.21 -18.80
N ILE A 138 1.81 7.02 -18.37
CA ILE A 138 1.32 5.71 -17.91
C ILE A 138 1.30 4.67 -19.02
N LEU A 139 0.75 4.99 -20.20
CA LEU A 139 0.67 4.02 -21.30
C LEU A 139 2.04 3.73 -21.88
N GLY A 140 2.88 4.74 -22.09
CA GLY A 140 4.18 4.60 -22.73
C GLY A 140 5.23 4.00 -21.81
N ALA A 141 5.54 4.67 -20.71
CA ALA A 141 6.57 4.23 -19.77
C ALA A 141 6.05 3.13 -18.82
N GLY A 142 4.77 3.15 -18.45
CA GLY A 142 4.21 2.23 -17.46
C GLY A 142 3.72 0.88 -18.00
N VAL A 143 3.19 0.83 -19.23
CA VAL A 143 2.49 -0.36 -19.76
C VAL A 143 3.09 -0.89 -21.05
N ILE A 144 3.04 -0.12 -22.14
CA ILE A 144 3.45 -0.57 -23.48
C ILE A 144 4.95 -0.74 -23.57
N GLY A 145 5.72 0.24 -23.10
CA GLY A 145 7.18 0.17 -23.03
C GLY A 145 7.63 -1.02 -22.19
N VAL A 146 7.05 -1.18 -21.00
CA VAL A 146 7.29 -2.33 -20.13
C VAL A 146 6.97 -3.65 -20.82
N LEU A 147 5.79 -3.78 -21.43
CA LEU A 147 5.39 -5.01 -22.10
C LEU A 147 6.39 -5.38 -23.19
N PHE A 148 6.79 -4.41 -24.01
CA PHE A 148 7.80 -4.59 -25.04
C PHE A 148 9.14 -5.01 -24.45
N GLU A 149 9.62 -4.29 -23.45
CA GLU A 149 10.92 -4.51 -22.81
C GLU A 149 11.01 -5.90 -22.18
N GLU A 150 9.95 -6.35 -21.52
CA GLU A 150 9.90 -7.68 -20.91
C GLU A 150 9.79 -8.80 -21.96
N VAL A 151 8.99 -8.60 -23.00
CA VAL A 151 8.94 -9.52 -24.15
C VAL A 151 10.30 -9.64 -24.82
N TYR A 152 10.99 -8.52 -25.00
CA TYR A 152 12.28 -8.46 -25.66
C TYR A 152 13.40 -9.08 -24.80
N PHE A 153 13.61 -8.57 -23.59
CA PHE A 153 14.72 -9.01 -22.75
C PHE A 153 14.46 -10.37 -22.09
N ARG A 154 13.29 -10.59 -21.49
CA ARG A 154 13.01 -11.85 -20.74
C ARG A 154 12.53 -12.95 -21.67
N GLY A 155 11.73 -12.59 -22.67
CA GLY A 155 11.25 -13.53 -23.68
C GLY A 155 12.34 -13.98 -24.65
N LEU A 156 12.93 -13.02 -25.38
CA LEU A 156 13.87 -13.32 -26.48
C LEU A 156 15.31 -13.44 -25.99
N VAL A 157 15.89 -12.37 -25.44
CA VAL A 157 17.34 -12.32 -25.10
C VAL A 157 17.68 -13.40 -24.06
N PHE A 158 16.99 -13.41 -22.91
CA PHE A 158 17.21 -14.42 -21.88
C PHE A 158 16.83 -15.82 -22.35
N GLY A 159 15.81 -15.95 -23.20
CA GLY A 159 15.41 -17.22 -23.81
C GLY A 159 16.53 -17.84 -24.65
N GLU A 160 17.20 -17.05 -25.50
CA GLU A 160 18.35 -17.51 -26.29
C GLU A 160 19.55 -17.86 -25.41
N LEU A 161 19.88 -17.02 -24.43
CA LEU A 161 20.99 -17.28 -23.49
C LEU A 161 20.77 -18.60 -22.73
N ARG A 162 19.56 -18.85 -22.22
CA ARG A 162 19.24 -20.06 -21.43
C ARG A 162 19.24 -21.35 -22.25
N ARG A 163 19.09 -21.28 -23.58
CA ARG A 163 19.15 -22.47 -24.45
C ARG A 163 20.56 -23.06 -24.56
N VAL A 164 21.59 -22.25 -24.29
CA VAL A 164 22.98 -22.61 -24.54
C VAL A 164 23.84 -22.50 -23.28
N LEU A 165 23.61 -21.49 -22.45
CA LEU A 165 24.41 -21.22 -21.26
C LEU A 165 23.82 -21.90 -20.02
N PRO A 166 24.66 -22.34 -19.06
CA PRO A 166 24.19 -22.79 -17.76
C PRO A 166 23.50 -21.63 -17.03
N LEU A 167 22.52 -21.99 -16.19
CA LEU A 167 21.58 -21.02 -15.62
C LEU A 167 22.26 -19.81 -14.93
N PRO A 168 23.27 -19.95 -14.05
CA PRO A 168 23.92 -18.81 -13.41
C PRO A 168 24.62 -17.87 -14.41
N VAL A 169 25.22 -18.41 -15.46
CA VAL A 169 25.89 -17.63 -16.51
C VAL A 169 24.85 -16.90 -17.37
N ALA A 170 23.72 -17.55 -17.68
CA ALA A 170 22.62 -16.90 -18.39
C ALA A 170 22.02 -15.73 -17.60
N PHE A 171 21.90 -15.86 -16.27
CA PHE A 171 21.47 -14.78 -15.37
C PHE A 171 22.39 -13.56 -15.46
N LEU A 172 23.69 -13.77 -15.24
CA LEU A 172 24.68 -12.70 -15.24
C LEU A 172 24.83 -12.06 -16.62
N ALA A 173 24.88 -12.87 -17.67
CA ALA A 173 24.97 -12.38 -19.06
C ALA A 173 23.75 -11.53 -19.42
N HIS A 174 22.54 -11.96 -19.05
CA HIS A 174 21.33 -11.19 -19.30
C HIS A 174 21.31 -9.87 -18.51
N ALA A 175 21.67 -9.91 -17.23
CA ALA A 175 21.72 -8.70 -16.40
C ALA A 175 22.75 -7.70 -16.94
N ALA A 176 23.91 -8.18 -17.40
CA ALA A 176 24.94 -7.34 -18.02
C ALA A 176 24.47 -6.72 -19.34
N VAL A 177 23.84 -7.51 -20.21
CA VAL A 177 23.24 -7.00 -21.46
C VAL A 177 22.19 -5.94 -21.16
N TYR A 178 21.30 -6.20 -20.22
CA TYR A 178 20.24 -5.26 -19.82
C TYR A 178 20.81 -3.96 -19.24
N ALA A 179 21.83 -4.05 -18.38
CA ALA A 179 22.51 -2.90 -17.78
C ALA A 179 23.26 -2.03 -18.81
N TYR A 180 23.82 -2.66 -19.85
CA TYR A 180 24.54 -1.95 -20.92
C TYR A 180 23.65 -1.01 -21.73
N PHE A 181 22.36 -1.35 -21.89
CA PHE A 181 21.39 -0.52 -22.61
C PHE A 181 20.77 0.61 -21.78
N GLN A 182 21.25 0.81 -20.55
CA GLN A 182 20.78 1.91 -19.69
C GLN A 182 21.54 3.21 -19.99
N PRO A 183 20.92 4.38 -19.76
CA PRO A 183 21.46 5.67 -20.23
C PRO A 183 22.69 6.17 -19.47
N ASN A 184 22.91 5.71 -18.24
CA ASN A 184 24.05 6.11 -17.41
C ASN A 184 24.40 5.00 -16.41
N LEU A 185 25.57 5.12 -15.77
CA LEU A 185 26.08 4.10 -14.85
C LEU A 185 25.16 3.85 -13.65
N THR A 186 24.57 4.89 -13.07
CA THR A 186 23.66 4.77 -11.93
C THR A 186 22.42 3.93 -12.28
N ILE A 187 21.80 4.22 -13.43
CA ILE A 187 20.66 3.44 -13.94
C ILE A 187 21.11 2.06 -14.41
N SER A 188 22.32 1.89 -14.96
CA SER A 188 22.89 0.57 -15.29
C SER A 188 23.00 -0.33 -14.06
N ILE A 189 23.46 0.19 -12.93
CA ILE A 189 23.61 -0.59 -11.69
C ILE A 189 22.24 -1.03 -11.17
N THR A 190 21.27 -0.12 -11.09
CA THR A 190 19.91 -0.46 -10.63
C THR A 190 19.23 -1.44 -11.60
N GLY A 191 19.37 -1.22 -12.91
CA GLY A 191 18.88 -2.12 -13.96
C GLY A 191 19.50 -3.51 -13.90
N PHE A 192 20.80 -3.63 -13.58
CA PHE A 192 21.48 -4.92 -13.42
C PHE A 192 20.80 -5.79 -12.36
N PHE A 193 20.57 -5.26 -11.16
CA PHE A 193 19.90 -5.99 -10.08
C PHE A 193 18.44 -6.28 -10.41
N LEU A 194 17.74 -5.35 -11.05
CA LEU A 194 16.35 -5.54 -11.48
C LEU A 194 16.24 -6.70 -12.48
N ALA A 195 17.17 -6.79 -13.44
CA ALA A 195 17.22 -7.88 -14.40
C ALA A 195 17.47 -9.24 -13.73
N LEU A 196 18.26 -9.30 -12.65
CA LEU A 196 18.43 -10.54 -11.87
C LEU A 196 17.11 -10.97 -11.21
N PHE A 197 16.38 -10.05 -10.59
CA PHE A 197 15.08 -10.35 -9.98
C PHE A 197 14.07 -10.84 -11.03
N TYR A 198 13.96 -10.16 -12.16
CA TYR A 198 12.99 -10.54 -13.18
C TYR A 198 13.35 -11.86 -13.86
N SER A 199 14.64 -12.11 -14.13
CA SER A 199 15.06 -13.43 -14.62
C SER A 199 14.74 -14.53 -13.62
N PHE A 200 14.82 -14.26 -12.31
CA PHE A 200 14.52 -15.26 -11.28
C PHE A 200 13.03 -15.58 -11.27
N MET A 201 12.20 -14.53 -11.31
CA MET A 201 10.76 -14.64 -11.39
C MET A 201 10.34 -15.41 -12.65
N TYR A 202 10.90 -15.06 -13.81
CA TYR A 202 10.62 -15.74 -15.07
C TYR A 202 11.02 -17.22 -15.02
N VAL A 203 12.18 -17.57 -14.45
CA VAL A 203 12.61 -18.98 -14.32
C VAL A 203 11.65 -19.77 -13.44
N LYS A 204 11.16 -19.18 -12.35
CA LYS A 204 10.28 -19.85 -11.38
C LYS A 204 8.85 -20.00 -11.89
N THR A 205 8.29 -18.94 -12.49
CA THR A 205 6.90 -18.94 -12.98
C THR A 205 6.77 -19.53 -14.39
N LYS A 206 7.87 -19.56 -15.15
CA LYS A 206 7.90 -19.82 -16.61
C LYS A 206 6.93 -18.92 -17.36
N SER A 207 6.78 -17.68 -16.89
CA SER A 207 5.83 -16.73 -17.45
C SER A 207 6.38 -15.32 -17.51
N VAL A 208 6.34 -14.72 -18.70
CA VAL A 208 6.65 -13.29 -18.91
C VAL A 208 5.64 -12.38 -18.22
N TRP A 209 4.39 -12.84 -18.00
CA TRP A 209 3.43 -12.05 -17.21
C TRP A 209 3.92 -11.73 -15.81
N SER A 210 4.78 -12.59 -15.23
CA SER A 210 5.31 -12.34 -13.89
C SER A 210 6.20 -11.10 -13.85
N THR A 211 7.03 -10.91 -14.86
CA THR A 211 7.97 -9.80 -14.94
C THR A 211 7.30 -8.55 -15.49
N VAL A 212 6.37 -8.68 -16.45
CA VAL A 212 5.49 -7.58 -16.90
C VAL A 212 4.71 -7.00 -15.73
N THR A 213 4.11 -7.83 -14.88
CA THR A 213 3.35 -7.35 -13.72
C THR A 213 4.25 -6.57 -12.76
N ALA A 214 5.45 -7.09 -12.44
CA ALA A 214 6.38 -6.39 -11.56
C ALA A 214 6.89 -5.08 -12.16
N ALA A 215 7.29 -5.10 -13.43
CA ALA A 215 7.81 -3.94 -14.14
C ALA A 215 6.75 -2.85 -14.35
N ALA A 216 5.50 -3.24 -14.63
CA ALA A 216 4.40 -2.29 -14.77
C ALA A 216 4.06 -1.68 -13.41
N THR A 217 4.01 -2.51 -12.36
CA THR A 217 3.82 -2.02 -10.97
C THR A 217 4.92 -1.03 -10.61
N LEU A 218 6.19 -1.35 -10.90
CA LEU A 218 7.33 -0.47 -10.64
C LEU A 218 7.17 0.89 -11.34
N ASN A 219 7.04 0.89 -12.67
CA ASN A 219 7.03 2.11 -13.46
C ASN A 219 5.79 2.97 -13.20
N ILE A 220 4.60 2.36 -13.12
CA ILE A 220 3.36 3.10 -12.82
C ILE A 220 3.44 3.72 -11.42
N THR A 221 3.96 2.99 -10.44
CA THR A 221 4.12 3.53 -9.08
C THR A 221 5.09 4.71 -9.10
N ILE A 222 6.21 4.60 -9.82
CA ILE A 222 7.21 5.68 -9.93
C ILE A 222 6.64 6.94 -10.57
N VAL A 223 6.03 6.80 -11.74
CA VAL A 223 5.43 7.91 -12.48
C VAL A 223 4.31 8.56 -11.65
N ALA A 224 3.45 7.77 -11.02
CA ALA A 224 2.40 8.30 -10.16
C ALA A 224 2.97 9.03 -8.93
N ALA A 225 3.96 8.44 -8.25
CA ALA A 225 4.55 9.06 -7.06
C ALA A 225 5.24 10.39 -7.36
N LYS A 226 5.85 10.51 -8.55
CA LYS A 226 6.39 11.78 -9.02
C LYS A 226 5.26 12.80 -9.24
N GLU A 227 4.24 12.44 -10.01
CA GLU A 227 3.12 13.36 -10.34
C GLU A 227 2.43 13.92 -9.08
N TYR A 228 2.32 13.10 -8.03
CA TYR A 228 1.72 13.51 -6.75
C TYR A 228 2.70 14.14 -5.76
N GLY A 229 3.94 14.40 -6.15
CA GLY A 229 4.97 15.03 -5.30
C GLY A 229 5.38 14.19 -4.08
N LEU A 230 5.16 12.87 -4.11
CA LEU A 230 5.53 11.97 -3.01
C LEU A 230 7.05 11.84 -2.88
N ILE A 231 7.78 11.90 -4.00
CA ILE A 231 9.24 11.85 -4.02
C ILE A 231 9.82 13.10 -3.34
N GLU A 232 9.30 14.29 -3.66
CA GLU A 232 9.72 15.53 -3.01
C GLU A 232 9.34 15.54 -1.53
N ALA A 233 8.17 15.03 -1.17
CA ALA A 233 7.74 14.91 0.22
C ALA A 233 8.65 13.98 1.04
N LEU A 234 9.13 12.88 0.44
CA LEU A 234 10.04 11.94 1.10
C LEU A 234 11.43 12.56 1.35
N GLY A 235 11.88 13.44 0.45
CA GLY A 235 13.13 14.20 0.60
C GLY A 235 13.07 15.35 1.61
N LYS A 236 11.89 15.69 2.13
CA LYS A 236 11.74 16.73 3.16
C LYS A 236 11.98 16.15 4.55
N GLY A 237 13.14 16.42 5.13
CA GLY A 237 13.47 16.07 6.52
C GLY A 237 14.79 15.31 6.65
N ASN A 238 14.89 14.50 7.71
CA ASN A 238 16.04 13.61 7.94
C ASN A 238 15.90 12.31 7.10
N ASP A 239 17.04 11.70 6.75
CA ASP A 239 17.18 10.43 6.03
C ASP A 239 16.43 9.23 6.65
N PHE A 240 15.88 9.37 7.86
CA PHE A 240 15.10 8.31 8.50
C PHE A 240 13.94 7.79 7.62
N MET A 241 13.17 8.69 7.00
CA MET A 241 12.03 8.29 6.15
C MET A 241 12.48 7.62 4.83
N PRO A 242 13.43 8.19 4.06
CA PRO A 242 14.05 7.49 2.92
C PRO A 242 14.60 6.10 3.26
N VAL A 243 15.31 5.96 4.39
CA VAL A 243 15.84 4.67 4.85
C VAL A 243 14.72 3.70 5.22
N ALA A 244 13.70 4.15 5.93
CA ALA A 244 12.55 3.31 6.27
C ALA A 244 11.84 2.79 5.02
N VAL A 245 11.65 3.64 4.01
CA VAL A 245 11.05 3.27 2.72
C VAL A 245 11.93 2.27 1.96
N LEU A 246 13.27 2.44 1.96
CA LEU A 246 14.22 1.47 1.41
C LEU A 246 14.09 0.10 2.07
N VAL A 247 14.04 0.06 3.41
CA VAL A 247 13.94 -1.19 4.18
C VAL A 247 12.61 -1.89 3.90
N VAL A 248 11.50 -1.15 3.87
CA VAL A 248 10.18 -1.69 3.52
C VAL A 248 10.18 -2.23 2.09
N GLY A 249 10.77 -1.49 1.15
CA GLY A 249 10.94 -1.93 -0.23
C GLY A 249 11.72 -3.24 -0.35
N ALA A 250 12.84 -3.35 0.35
CA ALA A 250 13.65 -4.57 0.40
C ALA A 250 12.87 -5.76 0.99
N ILE A 251 12.10 -5.54 2.07
CA ILE A 251 11.23 -6.57 2.65
C ILE A 251 10.19 -7.04 1.63
N PHE A 252 9.56 -6.13 0.88
CA PHE A 252 8.56 -6.47 -0.13
C PHE A 252 9.14 -7.30 -1.27
N VAL A 253 10.34 -6.94 -1.75
CA VAL A 253 11.07 -7.72 -2.75
C VAL A 253 11.35 -9.13 -2.22
N LEU A 254 11.89 -9.26 -1.01
CA LEU A 254 12.21 -10.57 -0.40
C LEU A 254 10.95 -11.43 -0.22
N LEU A 255 9.85 -10.83 0.25
CA LEU A 255 8.56 -11.51 0.41
C LEU A 255 7.97 -11.97 -0.93
N GLY A 256 8.03 -11.11 -1.95
CA GLY A 256 7.58 -11.43 -3.30
C GLY A 256 8.37 -12.58 -3.92
N LEU A 257 9.71 -12.50 -3.85
CA LEU A 257 10.61 -13.55 -4.33
C LEU A 257 10.40 -14.87 -3.57
N PHE A 258 10.24 -14.82 -2.23
CA PHE A 258 9.95 -15.99 -1.40
C PHE A 258 8.61 -16.64 -1.76
N ARG A 259 7.58 -15.82 -2.01
CA ARG A 259 6.26 -16.32 -2.39
C ARG A 259 6.29 -17.02 -3.74
N ILE A 260 7.01 -16.44 -4.71
CA ILE A 260 7.21 -17.04 -6.04
C ILE A 260 8.04 -18.32 -5.94
N SER A 261 9.06 -18.36 -5.08
CA SER A 261 9.95 -19.51 -4.95
C SER A 261 9.30 -20.72 -4.30
N ARG A 262 8.43 -20.52 -3.30
CA ARG A 262 7.79 -21.59 -2.53
C ARG A 262 6.66 -22.31 -3.27
N PHE A 263 6.09 -21.70 -4.32
CA PHE A 263 5.05 -22.33 -5.14
C PHE A 263 5.60 -23.07 -6.37
N ALA A 264 6.90 -22.96 -6.65
CA ALA A 264 7.54 -23.60 -7.80
C ALA A 264 8.04 -25.05 -7.53
N GLY A 265 7.60 -25.66 -6.42
CA GLY A 265 7.92 -27.04 -6.05
C GLY A 265 8.34 -27.16 -4.59
N ILE A 266 7.79 -28.19 -3.93
CA ILE A 266 8.00 -28.63 -2.54
C ILE A 266 6.96 -28.11 -1.54
N GLU A 267 6.09 -29.06 -1.15
CA GLU A 267 5.24 -29.02 0.04
C GLU A 267 6.06 -28.66 1.28
N SER A 268 5.47 -27.78 2.08
CA SER A 268 6.09 -27.16 3.24
C SER A 268 6.30 -28.12 4.41
N GLY A 269 7.57 -28.31 4.79
CA GLY A 269 7.96 -28.50 6.19
C GLY A 269 9.23 -27.70 6.38
N THR A 270 9.19 -26.47 6.92
CA THR A 270 9.60 -26.22 8.32
C THR A 270 9.43 -24.72 8.72
N GLY A 271 8.49 -23.97 8.11
CA GLY A 271 8.40 -22.50 8.26
C GLY A 271 7.27 -21.93 9.15
N GLY A 272 6.69 -22.70 10.08
CA GLY A 272 5.36 -22.43 10.64
C GLY A 272 5.13 -21.05 11.29
N LYS A 273 6.07 -20.55 12.13
CA LYS A 273 5.85 -19.31 12.91
C LYS A 273 6.22 -18.03 12.15
N VAL A 274 7.39 -18.01 11.49
CA VAL A 274 7.85 -16.82 10.74
C VAL A 274 6.91 -16.51 9.58
N GLU A 275 6.46 -17.55 8.85
CA GLU A 275 5.48 -17.37 7.78
C GLU A 275 4.15 -16.84 8.30
N ALA A 276 3.68 -17.33 9.45
CA ALA A 276 2.46 -16.83 10.08
C ALA A 276 2.59 -15.35 10.47
N TYR A 277 3.75 -14.95 11.02
CA TYR A 277 4.00 -13.56 11.40
C TYR A 277 4.04 -12.65 10.17
N LEU A 278 4.75 -13.06 9.12
CA LEU A 278 4.82 -12.32 7.86
C LEU A 278 3.44 -12.20 7.20
N LYS A 279 2.61 -13.25 7.23
CA LYS A 279 1.23 -13.19 6.74
C LYS A 279 0.37 -12.21 7.55
N ALA A 280 0.50 -12.21 8.88
CA ALA A 280 -0.22 -11.30 9.75
C ALA A 280 0.18 -9.84 9.49
N ILE A 281 1.48 -9.55 9.41
CA ILE A 281 2.02 -8.22 9.11
C ILE A 281 1.62 -7.77 7.72
N ALA A 282 1.73 -8.63 6.70
CA ALA A 282 1.34 -8.29 5.33
C ALA A 282 -0.17 -8.01 5.21
N ALA A 283 -1.01 -8.75 5.94
CA ALA A 283 -2.45 -8.49 5.97
C ALA A 283 -2.76 -7.13 6.61
N ALA A 284 -2.17 -6.82 7.78
CA ALA A 284 -2.32 -5.53 8.42
C ALA A 284 -1.80 -4.38 7.54
N GLY A 285 -0.62 -4.56 6.94
CA GLY A 285 -0.03 -3.60 6.00
C GLY A 285 -0.90 -3.34 4.78
N ALA A 286 -1.56 -4.37 4.22
CA ALA A 286 -2.51 -4.18 3.12
C ALA A 286 -3.74 -3.36 3.54
N TYR A 287 -4.27 -3.57 4.75
CA TYR A 287 -5.38 -2.75 5.26
C TYR A 287 -4.97 -1.30 5.45
N ILE A 288 -3.78 -1.06 6.02
CA ILE A 288 -3.22 0.28 6.20
C ILE A 288 -2.96 0.96 4.85
N ALA A 289 -2.46 0.23 3.86
CA ALA A 289 -2.23 0.76 2.52
C ALA A 289 -3.54 1.20 1.84
N ILE A 290 -4.63 0.43 1.99
CA ILE A 290 -5.95 0.83 1.50
C ILE A 290 -6.42 2.10 2.21
N TYR A 291 -6.25 2.19 3.52
CA TYR A 291 -6.59 3.40 4.28
C TYR A 291 -5.88 4.64 3.71
N TYR A 292 -4.55 4.58 3.56
CA TYR A 292 -3.80 5.71 2.99
C TYR A 292 -4.16 6.00 1.55
N ALA A 293 -4.39 4.98 0.72
CA ALA A 293 -4.81 5.18 -0.67
C ALA A 293 -6.13 5.95 -0.75
N VAL A 294 -7.12 5.59 0.08
CA VAL A 294 -8.40 6.30 0.14
C VAL A 294 -8.22 7.69 0.72
N LEU A 295 -7.53 7.81 1.86
CA LEU A 295 -7.36 9.07 2.57
C LEU A 295 -6.66 10.10 1.69
N THR A 296 -5.52 9.75 1.09
CA THR A 296 -4.78 10.64 0.19
C THR A 296 -5.62 11.02 -1.03
N SER A 297 -6.39 10.07 -1.60
CA SER A 297 -7.29 10.37 -2.72
C SER A 297 -8.39 11.36 -2.33
N VAL A 298 -9.03 11.17 -1.16
CA VAL A 298 -10.08 12.05 -0.66
C VAL A 298 -9.52 13.42 -0.30
N ILE A 299 -8.37 13.48 0.36
CA ILE A 299 -7.69 14.75 0.66
C ILE A 299 -7.33 15.48 -0.64
N TYR A 300 -6.79 14.79 -1.64
CA TYR A 300 -6.47 15.41 -2.93
C TYR A 300 -7.71 15.97 -3.62
N ILE A 301 -8.79 15.18 -3.70
CA ILE A 301 -10.07 15.65 -4.27
C ILE A 301 -10.59 16.85 -3.46
N TRP A 302 -10.55 16.79 -2.13
CA TRP A 302 -11.01 17.87 -1.28
C TRP A 302 -10.21 19.17 -1.47
N THR A 303 -8.89 19.07 -1.44
CA THR A 303 -7.97 20.22 -1.37
C THR A 303 -7.50 20.76 -2.71
N GLN A 304 -7.57 19.99 -3.79
CA GLN A 304 -7.11 20.40 -5.12
C GLN A 304 -8.28 20.50 -6.12
N VAL A 305 -9.23 19.57 -6.07
CA VAL A 305 -10.33 19.53 -7.04
C VAL A 305 -11.50 20.38 -6.57
N LEU A 306 -12.04 20.13 -5.38
CA LEU A 306 -13.24 20.81 -4.88
C LEU A 306 -12.97 22.29 -4.55
N THR A 307 -11.81 22.60 -3.98
CA THR A 307 -11.38 23.98 -3.69
C THR A 307 -11.07 24.81 -4.95
N SER A 308 -10.86 24.17 -6.11
CA SER A 308 -10.73 24.89 -7.40
C SER A 308 -12.04 25.52 -7.85
N TYR A 309 -13.18 25.07 -7.29
CA TYR A 309 -14.50 25.56 -7.63
C TYR A 309 -14.91 26.75 -6.74
N GLU A 310 -14.78 27.96 -7.30
CA GLU A 310 -15.05 29.26 -6.65
C GLU A 310 -16.31 29.29 -5.77
N PRO A 311 -17.49 28.78 -6.19
CA PRO A 311 -18.71 28.84 -5.37
C PRO A 311 -18.67 28.04 -4.06
N ILE A 312 -17.90 26.95 -3.99
CA ILE A 312 -17.89 26.03 -2.84
C ILE A 312 -16.61 26.20 -2.01
N ARG A 313 -15.56 26.81 -2.58
CA ARG A 313 -14.27 27.07 -1.91
C ARG A 313 -14.39 27.72 -0.52
N PRO A 314 -15.21 28.77 -0.29
CA PRO A 314 -15.32 29.38 1.04
C PRO A 314 -15.85 28.41 2.10
N TRP A 315 -16.81 27.56 1.73
CA TRP A 315 -17.40 26.57 2.62
C TRP A 315 -16.41 25.44 2.93
N LEU A 316 -15.62 24.97 1.95
CA LEU A 316 -14.64 23.90 2.13
C LEU A 316 -13.45 24.30 3.02
N ASN A 317 -13.04 25.58 2.93
CA ASN A 317 -11.92 26.11 3.70
C ASN A 317 -12.31 26.52 5.13
N GLU A 318 -13.60 26.47 5.47
CA GLU A 318 -14.05 26.67 6.84
C GLU A 318 -13.58 25.48 7.70
N SER A 319 -12.80 25.74 8.73
CA SER A 319 -12.20 24.70 9.60
C SER A 319 -13.25 23.78 10.24
N SER A 320 -14.47 24.28 10.39
CA SER A 320 -15.68 23.58 10.84
C SER A 320 -16.11 22.42 9.92
N ASN A 321 -15.74 22.45 8.63
CA ASN A 321 -16.18 21.49 7.62
C ASN A 321 -15.16 20.39 7.31
N ASN A 322 -13.97 20.42 7.92
CA ASN A 322 -12.92 19.41 7.71
C ASN A 322 -13.38 17.98 8.11
N LEU A 323 -14.33 17.86 9.03
CA LEU A 323 -14.90 16.56 9.44
C LEU A 323 -15.63 15.84 8.29
N TRP A 324 -16.16 16.57 7.31
CA TRP A 324 -16.82 15.98 6.15
C TRP A 324 -15.85 15.17 5.29
N ALA A 325 -14.62 15.66 5.12
CA ALA A 325 -13.59 14.93 4.39
C ALA A 325 -13.28 13.57 5.06
N LEU A 326 -13.22 13.54 6.39
CA LEU A 326 -13.03 12.30 7.16
C LEU A 326 -14.21 11.34 7.00
N VAL A 327 -15.45 11.83 7.11
CA VAL A 327 -16.65 10.99 6.92
C VAL A 327 -16.69 10.37 5.53
N ILE A 328 -16.38 11.14 4.48
CA ILE A 328 -16.32 10.65 3.10
C ILE A 328 -15.25 9.56 2.97
N ASN A 329 -14.06 9.79 3.53
CA ASN A 329 -13.00 8.78 3.59
C ASN A 329 -13.49 7.49 4.25
N ASP A 330 -14.15 7.59 5.40
CA ASP A 330 -14.59 6.44 6.17
C ASP A 330 -15.62 5.59 5.42
N ILE A 331 -16.58 6.23 4.76
CA ILE A 331 -17.61 5.55 3.95
C ILE A 331 -16.96 4.80 2.78
N ILE A 332 -16.05 5.45 2.06
CA ILE A 332 -15.36 4.84 0.91
C ILE A 332 -14.47 3.69 1.37
N ALA A 333 -13.72 3.87 2.46
CA ALA A 333 -12.82 2.85 2.99
C ALA A 333 -13.58 1.60 3.45
N VAL A 334 -14.68 1.73 4.20
CA VAL A 334 -15.52 0.58 4.60
C VAL A 334 -16.07 -0.15 3.38
N ALA A 335 -16.56 0.58 2.37
CA ALA A 335 -17.07 -0.02 1.14
C ALA A 335 -15.99 -0.83 0.42
N LEU A 336 -14.79 -0.27 0.28
CA LEU A 336 -13.66 -0.98 -0.34
C LEU A 336 -13.24 -2.22 0.44
N TYR A 337 -13.14 -2.14 1.77
CA TYR A 337 -12.85 -3.32 2.59
C TYR A 337 -13.90 -4.40 2.40
N PHE A 338 -15.19 -4.03 2.39
CA PHE A 338 -16.28 -4.97 2.15
C PHE A 338 -16.15 -5.68 0.80
N PHE A 339 -15.95 -4.93 -0.29
CA PHE A 339 -15.85 -5.51 -1.63
C PHE A 339 -14.59 -6.36 -1.81
N ILE A 340 -13.44 -5.88 -1.33
CA ILE A 340 -12.16 -6.61 -1.45
C ILE A 340 -12.23 -7.92 -0.67
N LEU A 341 -12.70 -7.91 0.57
CA LEU A 341 -12.80 -9.12 1.39
C LEU A 341 -13.80 -10.12 0.81
N ARG A 342 -14.95 -9.63 0.34
CA ARG A 342 -15.96 -10.49 -0.29
C ARG A 342 -15.46 -11.09 -1.59
N ARG A 343 -14.76 -10.33 -2.42
CA ARG A 343 -14.31 -10.76 -3.77
C ARG A 343 -13.08 -11.65 -3.75
N TYR A 344 -12.13 -11.37 -2.86
CA TYR A 344 -10.81 -12.01 -2.87
C TYR A 344 -10.57 -12.97 -1.71
N ARG A 345 -11.19 -12.74 -0.55
CA ARG A 345 -11.09 -13.65 0.61
C ARG A 345 -12.32 -14.51 0.82
N SER A 346 -13.43 -14.24 0.13
CA SER A 346 -14.73 -14.89 0.35
C SER A 346 -15.21 -14.82 1.81
N VAL A 347 -14.80 -13.78 2.54
CA VAL A 347 -15.17 -13.54 3.94
C VAL A 347 -16.04 -12.30 4.01
N ASN A 348 -17.11 -12.35 4.81
CA ASN A 348 -17.95 -11.18 5.09
C ASN A 348 -17.27 -10.27 6.11
N LEU A 349 -17.16 -8.97 5.81
CA LEU A 349 -16.55 -7.97 6.71
C LEU A 349 -17.20 -7.97 8.09
N PHE A 350 -18.53 -8.00 8.17
CA PHE A 350 -19.25 -7.93 9.45
C PHE A 350 -19.06 -9.20 10.30
N GLU A 351 -18.87 -10.34 9.64
CA GLU A 351 -18.56 -11.60 10.31
C GLU A 351 -17.11 -11.59 10.83
N LEU A 352 -16.17 -11.12 10.01
CA LEU A 352 -14.76 -10.97 10.39
C LEU A 352 -14.59 -10.02 11.58
N CYS A 353 -15.31 -8.89 11.58
CA CYS A 353 -15.24 -7.92 12.66
C CYS A 353 -16.01 -8.36 13.94
N GLY A 354 -16.76 -9.46 13.88
CA GLY A 354 -17.46 -10.00 15.04
C GLY A 354 -18.58 -9.10 15.55
N PHE A 355 -19.48 -8.62 14.67
CA PHE A 355 -20.67 -7.89 15.11
C PHE A 355 -21.65 -8.83 15.83
N SER A 356 -21.58 -8.90 17.16
CA SER A 356 -22.42 -9.75 18.00
C SER A 356 -23.21 -8.96 19.03
N ARG A 357 -24.38 -9.45 19.45
CA ARG A 357 -25.26 -8.72 20.38
C ARG A 357 -24.61 -8.65 21.78
N ILE A 358 -24.64 -7.47 22.37
CA ILE A 358 -24.24 -7.23 23.77
C ILE A 358 -25.46 -6.86 24.62
N SER A 359 -25.45 -7.22 25.90
CA SER A 359 -26.58 -6.97 26.80
C SER A 359 -26.77 -5.46 27.04
N ARG A 360 -28.01 -5.00 27.23
CA ARG A 360 -28.29 -3.60 27.57
C ARG A 360 -27.53 -3.13 28.82
N SER A 361 -27.41 -3.99 29.82
CA SER A 361 -26.63 -3.68 31.04
C SER A 361 -25.14 -3.48 30.74
N THR A 362 -24.58 -4.26 29.82
CA THR A 362 -23.19 -4.10 29.36
C THR A 362 -23.03 -2.79 28.60
N VAL A 363 -23.94 -2.45 27.68
CA VAL A 363 -23.91 -1.19 26.93
C VAL A 363 -23.88 0.01 27.88
N VAL A 364 -24.75 0.04 28.89
CA VAL A 364 -24.78 1.12 29.88
C VAL A 364 -23.47 1.21 30.67
N GLN A 365 -22.90 0.08 31.10
CA GLN A 365 -21.63 0.08 31.83
C GLN A 365 -20.46 0.57 30.96
N ILE A 366 -20.43 0.19 29.69
CA ILE A 366 -19.42 0.67 28.73
C ILE A 366 -19.60 2.17 28.47
N ALA A 367 -20.85 2.64 28.32
CA ALA A 367 -21.14 4.06 28.14
C ALA A 367 -20.66 4.88 29.35
N ILE A 368 -20.96 4.45 30.58
CA ILE A 368 -20.49 5.14 31.81
C ILE A 368 -18.96 5.12 31.90
N LEU A 369 -18.33 3.99 31.57
CA LEU A 369 -16.87 3.90 31.47
C LEU A 369 -16.32 4.95 30.49
N SER A 370 -16.88 5.04 29.29
CA SER A 370 -16.41 5.99 28.28
C SER A 370 -16.65 7.45 28.63
N ILE A 371 -17.75 7.77 29.31
CA ILE A 371 -17.98 9.13 29.83
C ILE A 371 -16.95 9.46 30.90
N SER A 372 -16.68 8.51 31.80
CA SER A 372 -15.65 8.68 32.84
C SER A 372 -14.26 8.87 32.22
N MET A 373 -13.92 8.09 31.20
CA MET A 373 -12.67 8.26 30.44
C MET A 373 -12.62 9.64 29.76
N GLY A 374 -13.72 10.08 29.16
CA GLY A 374 -13.80 11.36 28.47
C GLY A 374 -13.55 12.52 29.41
N LEU A 375 -14.25 12.53 30.55
CA LEU A 375 -14.06 13.52 31.62
C LEU A 375 -12.63 13.51 32.14
N TRP A 376 -12.07 12.33 32.41
CA TRP A 376 -10.70 12.18 32.89
C TRP A 376 -9.67 12.80 31.94
N VAL A 377 -9.77 12.49 30.64
CA VAL A 377 -8.85 13.03 29.63
C VAL A 377 -9.01 14.54 29.51
N THR A 378 -10.24 15.05 29.45
CA THR A 378 -10.48 16.50 29.35
C THR A 378 -9.98 17.27 30.57
N SER A 379 -10.05 16.66 31.77
CA SER A 379 -9.51 17.29 32.97
C SER A 379 -7.97 17.30 32.95
N ILE A 380 -7.32 16.18 32.59
CA ILE A 380 -5.86 16.12 32.54
C ILE A 380 -5.30 17.09 31.51
N ALA A 381 -5.90 17.18 30.33
CA ALA A 381 -5.45 18.07 29.26
C ALA A 381 -5.50 19.55 29.65
N LYS A 382 -6.33 19.92 30.63
CA LYS A 382 -6.46 21.29 31.14
C LYS A 382 -5.54 21.63 32.32
N ILE A 383 -4.81 20.66 32.90
CA ILE A 383 -3.84 20.95 33.97
C ILE A 383 -2.81 21.93 33.39
N PRO A 384 -2.40 23.03 34.08
CA PRO A 384 -1.65 24.12 33.45
C PRO A 384 -0.32 23.62 32.92
N TYR A 385 0.35 22.77 33.71
CA TYR A 385 1.56 22.09 33.29
C TYR A 385 1.38 21.24 32.03
N VAL A 386 0.25 20.54 31.88
CA VAL A 386 -0.04 19.69 30.72
C VAL A 386 -0.42 20.53 29.50
N GLU A 387 -1.24 21.56 29.68
CA GLU A 387 -1.66 22.49 28.63
C GLU A 387 -0.46 23.25 28.05
N GLU A 388 0.45 23.73 28.91
CA GLU A 388 1.68 24.41 28.51
C GLU A 388 2.70 23.46 27.87
N THR A 389 2.87 22.25 28.42
CA THR A 389 3.89 21.28 27.95
C THR A 389 3.43 20.52 26.70
N PHE A 390 2.12 20.28 26.54
CA PHE A 390 1.56 19.45 25.47
C PHE A 390 0.40 20.14 24.72
N PRO A 391 0.63 21.29 24.05
CA PRO A 391 -0.39 22.05 23.33
C PRO A 391 -1.04 21.28 22.16
N GLN A 392 -0.41 20.20 21.71
CA GLN A 392 -0.97 19.32 20.67
C GLN A 392 -2.29 18.66 21.08
N PHE A 393 -2.59 18.50 22.38
CA PHE A 393 -3.89 18.00 22.83
C PHE A 393 -5.02 18.97 22.50
N ASP A 394 -4.85 20.27 22.76
CA ASP A 394 -5.88 21.27 22.43
C ASP A 394 -6.07 21.39 20.92
N THR A 395 -4.99 21.37 20.15
CA THR A 395 -5.03 21.32 18.68
C THR A 395 -5.87 20.13 18.18
N LEU A 396 -5.60 18.93 18.71
CA LEU A 396 -6.33 17.71 18.37
C LEU A 396 -7.81 17.84 18.73
N PHE A 397 -8.15 18.24 19.96
CA PHE A 397 -9.54 18.37 20.38
C PHE A 397 -10.28 19.44 19.60
N ASN A 398 -9.66 20.59 19.31
CA ASN A 398 -10.24 21.63 18.46
C ASN A 398 -10.60 21.10 17.07
N SER A 399 -9.68 20.34 16.46
CA SER A 399 -9.91 19.79 15.12
C SER A 399 -11.06 18.77 15.06
N LEU A 400 -11.27 18.00 16.13
CA LEU A 400 -12.23 16.90 16.15
C LEU A 400 -13.59 17.29 16.72
N VAL A 401 -13.62 18.19 17.70
CA VAL A 401 -14.83 18.52 18.47
C VAL A 401 -15.07 20.02 18.64
N GLY A 402 -14.31 20.90 17.98
CA GLY A 402 -14.53 22.35 17.98
C GLY A 402 -15.51 22.85 16.91
N GLY A 403 -15.95 21.98 16.01
CA GLY A 403 -16.85 22.32 14.91
C GLY A 403 -18.36 22.30 15.26
N PRO A 404 -19.23 22.56 14.28
CA PRO A 404 -20.68 22.62 14.46
C PRO A 404 -21.26 21.25 14.80
N LEU A 405 -22.44 21.25 15.43
CA LEU A 405 -23.08 20.03 15.93
C LEU A 405 -23.37 19.00 14.84
N LEU A 406 -23.84 19.44 13.66
CA LEU A 406 -24.25 18.51 12.61
C LEU A 406 -23.05 17.73 12.00
N PRO A 407 -21.96 18.36 11.52
CA PRO A 407 -20.76 17.65 11.08
C PRO A 407 -20.20 16.73 12.17
N PHE A 408 -20.24 17.17 13.44
CA PHE A 408 -19.80 16.36 14.57
C PHE A 408 -20.66 15.12 14.78
N ILE A 409 -22.00 15.19 14.72
CA ILE A 409 -22.87 14.01 14.89
C ILE A 409 -22.61 12.99 13.78
N VAL A 410 -22.46 13.44 12.54
CA VAL A 410 -22.17 12.55 11.41
C VAL A 410 -20.80 11.91 11.59
N PHE A 411 -19.78 12.70 11.92
CA PHE A 411 -18.45 12.21 12.27
C PHE A 411 -18.51 11.19 13.42
N LEU A 412 -19.20 11.50 14.51
CA LEU A 412 -19.33 10.64 15.68
C LEU A 412 -19.86 9.25 15.30
N LEU A 413 -20.89 9.19 14.46
CA LEU A 413 -21.50 7.92 14.03
C LEU A 413 -20.63 7.14 13.05
N PHE A 414 -20.14 7.79 11.99
CA PHE A 414 -19.40 7.10 10.93
C PHE A 414 -17.95 6.82 11.31
N HIS A 415 -17.25 7.82 11.84
CA HIS A 415 -15.83 7.73 12.17
C HIS A 415 -15.56 6.76 13.32
N SER A 416 -16.42 6.74 14.34
CA SER A 416 -16.28 5.78 15.45
C SER A 416 -16.47 4.34 14.96
N VAL A 417 -17.48 4.08 14.14
CA VAL A 417 -17.70 2.73 13.58
C VAL A 417 -16.54 2.33 12.69
N TYR A 418 -16.08 3.23 11.82
CA TYR A 418 -14.96 2.99 10.92
C TYR A 418 -13.67 2.66 11.67
N LYS A 419 -13.30 3.46 12.67
CA LYS A 419 -12.09 3.23 13.47
C LYS A 419 -12.09 1.85 14.10
N GLU A 420 -13.21 1.43 14.68
CA GLU A 420 -13.29 0.10 15.28
C GLU A 420 -13.25 -1.03 14.24
N ILE A 421 -13.85 -0.85 13.06
CA ILE A 421 -13.71 -1.80 11.95
C ILE A 421 -12.23 -1.95 11.57
N LEU A 422 -11.51 -0.84 11.36
CA LEU A 422 -10.12 -0.83 10.95
C LEU A 422 -9.21 -1.46 12.01
N PHE A 423 -9.23 -0.93 13.23
CA PHE A 423 -8.30 -1.36 14.27
C PHE A 423 -8.68 -2.72 14.85
N ARG A 424 -9.94 -2.93 15.25
CA ARG A 424 -10.32 -4.14 16.03
C ARG A 424 -10.77 -5.25 15.10
N GLY A 425 -11.51 -4.89 14.06
CA GLY A 425 -12.01 -5.82 13.07
C GLY A 425 -10.93 -6.36 12.11
N LEU A 426 -10.03 -5.51 11.62
CA LEU A 426 -9.05 -5.87 10.59
C LEU A 426 -7.63 -6.04 11.15
N ILE A 427 -7.01 -4.98 11.66
CA ILE A 427 -5.59 -4.96 12.06
C ILE A 427 -5.34 -5.88 13.26
N PHE A 428 -6.08 -5.70 14.35
CA PHE A 428 -5.96 -6.49 15.56
C PHE A 428 -6.22 -7.98 15.31
N ASN A 429 -7.27 -8.31 14.57
CA ASN A 429 -7.55 -9.69 14.18
C ASN A 429 -6.44 -10.28 13.31
N ALA A 430 -5.85 -9.50 12.40
CA ALA A 430 -4.72 -9.97 11.59
C ALA A 430 -3.50 -10.32 12.47
N PHE A 431 -3.10 -9.43 13.38
CA PHE A 431 -1.99 -9.70 14.31
C PHE A 431 -2.28 -10.87 15.25
N LYS A 432 -3.51 -10.95 15.79
CA LYS A 432 -3.94 -12.00 16.72
C LYS A 432 -3.91 -13.41 16.11
N THR A 433 -3.95 -13.55 14.78
CA THR A 433 -3.85 -14.89 14.15
C THR A 433 -2.52 -15.58 14.41
N ALA A 434 -1.45 -14.82 14.68
CA ALA A 434 -0.10 -15.37 14.76
C ALA A 434 0.67 -14.93 16.02
N MET A 435 0.35 -13.77 16.61
CA MET A 435 1.16 -13.14 17.65
C MET A 435 0.52 -13.27 19.04
N PRO A 436 1.32 -13.28 20.13
CA PRO A 436 0.79 -13.22 21.49
C PRO A 436 0.12 -11.87 21.75
N LEU A 437 -0.92 -11.86 22.60
CA LEU A 437 -1.78 -10.69 22.83
C LEU A 437 -1.00 -9.42 23.24
N ALA A 438 0.06 -9.54 24.04
CA ALA A 438 0.88 -8.39 24.43
C ALA A 438 1.52 -7.70 23.22
N VAL A 439 2.04 -8.48 22.26
CA VAL A 439 2.63 -7.95 21.02
C VAL A 439 1.55 -7.36 20.12
N VAL A 440 0.37 -7.99 20.06
CA VAL A 440 -0.77 -7.44 19.31
C VAL A 440 -1.15 -6.06 19.82
N PHE A 441 -1.29 -5.88 21.14
CA PHE A 441 -1.61 -4.58 21.73
C PHE A 441 -0.54 -3.53 21.48
N LEU A 442 0.75 -3.91 21.59
CA LEU A 442 1.86 -3.01 21.30
C LEU A 442 1.84 -2.54 19.85
N LEU A 443 1.70 -3.46 18.90
CA LEU A 443 1.66 -3.14 17.47
C LEU A 443 0.42 -2.33 17.10
N ASP A 444 -0.74 -2.66 17.65
CA ASP A 444 -1.99 -1.90 17.41
C ASP A 444 -1.86 -0.46 17.91
N ALA A 445 -1.25 -0.25 19.08
CA ALA A 445 -0.96 1.08 19.62
C ALA A 445 0.03 1.87 18.75
N LEU A 446 1.12 1.24 18.28
CA LEU A 446 2.09 1.87 17.39
C LEU A 446 1.47 2.25 16.04
N VAL A 447 0.66 1.36 15.46
CA VAL A 447 -0.08 1.65 14.22
C VAL A 447 -1.05 2.80 14.46
N TYR A 448 -1.79 2.80 15.57
CA TYR A 448 -2.71 3.91 15.90
C TYR A 448 -1.98 5.25 16.01
N GLY A 449 -0.84 5.28 16.71
CA GLY A 449 0.01 6.45 16.84
C GLY A 449 0.50 6.99 15.50
N GLN A 450 0.95 6.10 14.61
CA GLN A 450 1.38 6.52 13.28
C GLN A 450 0.23 7.06 12.42
N LEU A 451 -0.92 6.36 12.40
CA LEU A 451 -2.02 6.72 11.50
C LEU A 451 -2.71 8.03 11.88
N PHE A 452 -2.83 8.34 13.17
CA PHE A 452 -3.61 9.48 13.65
C PHE A 452 -2.77 10.60 14.25
N PHE A 453 -1.54 10.32 14.69
CA PHE A 453 -0.71 11.28 15.42
C PHE A 453 0.68 11.48 14.83
N GLN A 454 1.00 10.87 13.69
CA GLN A 454 2.29 11.06 13.01
C GLN A 454 3.52 10.82 13.92
N TRP A 455 3.43 9.84 14.81
CA TRP A 455 4.44 9.53 15.84
C TRP A 455 4.67 10.60 16.92
N ASP A 456 3.75 11.56 17.12
CA ASP A 456 3.82 12.44 18.30
C ASP A 456 3.83 11.56 19.57
N PRO A 457 4.88 11.63 20.41
CA PRO A 457 5.04 10.70 21.52
C PRO A 457 3.90 10.76 22.54
N ALA A 458 3.45 11.98 22.88
CA ALA A 458 2.43 12.18 23.91
C ALA A 458 1.06 11.68 23.43
N LEU A 459 0.65 12.06 22.22
CA LEU A 459 -0.59 11.61 21.61
C LEU A 459 -0.57 10.11 21.32
N THR A 460 0.59 9.55 20.91
CA THR A 460 0.75 8.11 20.67
C THR A 460 0.59 7.31 21.96
N ILE A 461 1.17 7.76 23.08
CA ILE A 461 0.96 7.11 24.39
C ILE A 461 -0.51 7.18 24.78
N TYR A 462 -1.12 8.36 24.66
CA TYR A 462 -2.54 8.57 24.96
C TYR A 462 -3.46 7.65 24.14
N GLY A 463 -3.34 7.66 22.81
CA GLY A 463 -4.16 6.79 21.95
C GLY A 463 -3.81 5.31 22.09
N GLY A 464 -2.56 4.99 22.42
CA GLY A 464 -2.13 3.63 22.75
C GLY A 464 -2.84 3.08 23.98
N MET A 465 -2.97 3.88 25.05
CA MET A 465 -3.74 3.51 26.25
C MET A 465 -5.22 3.28 25.90
N GLY A 466 -5.83 4.17 25.12
CA GLY A 466 -7.19 3.98 24.61
C GLY A 466 -7.33 2.70 23.80
N THR A 467 -6.32 2.39 22.99
CA THR A 467 -6.30 1.20 22.13
C THR A 467 -6.27 -0.10 22.93
N VAL A 468 -5.53 -0.14 24.03
CA VAL A 468 -5.53 -1.27 24.96
C VAL A 468 -6.91 -1.45 25.58
N ILE A 469 -7.54 -0.38 26.07
CA ILE A 469 -8.87 -0.45 26.70
C ILE A 469 -9.92 -0.96 25.69
N PHE A 470 -9.97 -0.39 24.48
CA PHE A 470 -10.92 -0.80 23.45
C PHE A 470 -10.68 -2.22 22.95
N GLY A 471 -9.42 -2.62 22.79
CA GLY A 471 -9.08 -4.00 22.43
C GLY A 471 -9.44 -5.00 23.54
N LEU A 472 -9.32 -4.63 24.82
CA LEU A 472 -9.80 -5.44 25.95
C LEU A 472 -11.33 -5.60 25.92
N LEU A 473 -12.08 -4.52 25.70
CA LEU A 473 -13.55 -4.59 25.58
C LEU A 473 -13.97 -5.48 24.42
N TYR A 474 -13.31 -5.35 23.27
CA TYR A 474 -13.50 -6.23 22.12
C TYR A 474 -13.20 -7.70 22.45
N LEU A 475 -12.10 -7.99 23.15
CA LEU A 475 -11.75 -9.36 23.54
C LEU A 475 -12.71 -9.97 24.56
N TRP A 476 -13.16 -9.20 25.56
CA TRP A 476 -14.02 -9.69 26.63
C TRP A 476 -15.42 -10.02 26.14
N TYR A 477 -15.96 -9.20 25.23
CA TYR A 477 -17.33 -9.37 24.74
C TYR A 477 -17.42 -9.97 23.34
N ARG A 478 -16.28 -10.15 22.65
CA ARG A 478 -16.20 -10.67 21.27
C ARG A 478 -17.21 -10.00 20.34
N SER A 479 -17.34 -8.69 20.53
CA SER A 479 -18.32 -7.86 19.85
C SER A 479 -17.67 -6.54 19.48
N LEU A 480 -17.77 -6.16 18.21
CA LEU A 480 -17.36 -4.82 17.78
C LEU A 480 -18.24 -3.72 18.38
N TRP A 481 -19.46 -4.03 18.80
CA TRP A 481 -20.33 -3.04 19.46
C TRP A 481 -19.76 -2.56 20.79
N ALA A 482 -18.97 -3.39 21.49
CA ALA A 482 -18.39 -3.02 22.78
C ALA A 482 -17.43 -1.81 22.66
N PRO A 483 -16.37 -1.84 21.81
CA PRO A 483 -15.54 -0.67 21.62
C PRO A 483 -16.26 0.48 20.87
N ILE A 484 -17.21 0.21 19.96
CA ILE A 484 -17.98 1.28 19.28
C ILE A 484 -18.76 2.12 20.29
N VAL A 485 -19.48 1.48 21.23
CA VAL A 485 -20.22 2.21 22.29
C VAL A 485 -19.25 3.03 23.15
N ALA A 486 -18.08 2.46 23.46
CA ALA A 486 -17.06 3.17 24.24
C ALA A 486 -16.54 4.41 23.49
N GLN A 487 -16.30 4.29 22.19
CA GLN A 487 -15.80 5.39 21.39
C GLN A 487 -16.84 6.50 21.19
N LEU A 488 -18.10 6.13 20.96
CA LEU A 488 -19.22 7.07 20.87
C LEU A 488 -19.37 7.87 22.18
N GLY A 489 -19.37 7.20 23.34
CA GLY A 489 -19.46 7.89 24.62
C GLY A 489 -18.26 8.78 24.91
N LEU A 490 -17.06 8.38 24.49
CA LEU A 490 -15.83 9.16 24.66
C LEU A 490 -15.89 10.47 23.87
N PHE A 491 -16.12 10.39 22.55
CA PHE A 491 -16.17 11.59 21.69
C PHE A 491 -17.36 12.49 22.00
N ALA A 492 -18.52 11.91 22.34
CA ALA A 492 -19.66 12.69 22.80
C ALA A 492 -19.32 13.49 24.07
N THR A 493 -18.55 12.90 24.99
CA THR A 493 -18.09 13.59 26.20
C THR A 493 -17.10 14.71 25.85
N TYR A 494 -16.19 14.50 24.88
CA TYR A 494 -15.27 15.56 24.43
C TYR A 494 -16.01 16.75 23.82
N TYR A 495 -17.01 16.50 22.98
CA TYR A 495 -17.83 17.55 22.39
C TYR A 495 -18.68 18.26 23.44
N ALA A 496 -19.36 17.51 24.29
CA ALA A 496 -20.19 18.05 25.37
C ALA A 496 -19.36 18.87 26.36
N ALA A 497 -18.16 18.40 26.71
CA ALA A 497 -17.18 19.20 27.41
C ALA A 497 -16.94 20.47 26.59
N ARG A 498 -16.27 20.42 25.44
CA ARG A 498 -15.84 21.63 24.70
C ARG A 498 -16.94 22.70 24.50
N HIS A 499 -18.15 22.29 24.14
CA HIS A 499 -19.25 23.20 23.80
C HIS A 499 -20.15 23.61 24.97
N SER A 500 -20.22 22.84 26.05
CA SER A 500 -21.06 23.17 27.21
C SER A 500 -20.27 23.91 28.30
N ILE A 501 -19.09 24.47 27.96
CA ILE A 501 -18.17 25.08 28.91
C ILE A 501 -18.33 26.60 28.96
N ALA A 502 -19.39 27.04 29.65
CA ALA A 502 -19.19 27.99 30.74
C ALA A 502 -18.84 27.25 32.06
N ALA A 503 -18.87 25.91 32.08
CA ALA A 503 -18.74 25.05 33.27
C ALA A 503 -17.40 24.30 33.43
N PHE A 504 -16.46 24.36 32.47
CA PHE A 504 -15.04 23.93 32.65
C PHE A 504 -14.03 25.05 32.35
N GLU A 505 -14.41 26.32 32.41
CA GLU A 505 -13.53 27.33 33.00
C GLU A 505 -13.55 27.10 34.52
N ILE A 506 -13.27 25.87 34.95
CA ILE A 506 -13.09 25.60 36.35
C ILE A 506 -11.74 26.23 36.64
N GLU A 507 -11.74 27.45 37.18
CA GLU A 507 -10.67 27.89 38.07
C GLU A 507 -10.26 26.68 38.90
N PHE A 508 -8.97 26.32 38.98
CA PHE A 508 -8.48 25.14 39.69
C PHE A 508 -9.04 25.03 41.11
N ASN A 509 -10.25 24.47 41.24
CA ASN A 509 -11.07 24.49 42.43
C ASN A 509 -11.45 23.05 42.82
N GLY A 510 -12.10 22.90 43.97
CA GLY A 510 -12.48 21.58 44.49
C GLY A 510 -13.34 20.73 43.53
N ALA A 511 -14.13 21.35 42.65
CA ALA A 511 -14.97 20.63 41.69
C ALA A 511 -14.15 19.95 40.59
N PHE A 512 -13.08 20.59 40.09
CA PHE A 512 -12.17 19.98 39.12
C PHE A 512 -11.50 18.73 39.69
N TYR A 513 -10.93 18.85 40.90
CA TYR A 513 -10.29 17.72 41.57
C TYR A 513 -11.29 16.60 41.88
N ALA A 514 -12.52 16.94 42.27
CA ALA A 514 -13.58 15.96 42.48
C ALA A 514 -13.92 15.21 41.18
N VAL A 515 -14.08 15.90 40.05
CA VAL A 515 -14.33 15.28 38.74
C VAL A 515 -13.17 14.36 38.35
N MET A 516 -11.92 14.77 38.53
CA MET A 516 -10.75 13.92 38.24
C MET A 516 -10.68 12.67 39.11
N VAL A 517 -10.89 12.80 40.42
CA VAL A 517 -10.81 11.66 41.35
C VAL A 517 -11.96 10.68 41.09
N VAL A 518 -13.19 11.19 40.94
CA VAL A 518 -14.37 10.37 40.68
C VAL A 518 -14.27 9.69 39.32
N SER A 519 -13.82 10.38 38.28
CA SER A 519 -13.64 9.77 36.95
C SER A 519 -12.54 8.71 36.96
N SER A 520 -11.41 8.95 37.62
CA SER A 520 -10.32 7.97 37.78
C SER A 520 -10.80 6.70 38.50
N ALA A 521 -11.50 6.85 39.63
CA ALA A 521 -12.05 5.73 40.38
C ALA A 521 -13.12 4.97 39.57
N SER A 522 -13.97 5.71 38.83
CA SER A 522 -15.01 5.13 37.99
C SER A 522 -14.43 4.30 36.84
N VAL A 523 -13.38 4.79 36.16
CA VAL A 523 -12.70 4.03 35.09
C VAL A 523 -12.19 2.69 35.62
N LEU A 524 -11.48 2.69 36.75
CA LEU A 524 -10.96 1.45 37.36
C LEU A 524 -12.09 0.52 37.80
N PHE A 525 -13.12 1.05 38.47
CA PHE A 525 -14.26 0.28 38.93
C PHE A 525 -14.99 -0.43 37.79
N PHE A 526 -15.33 0.31 36.72
CA PHE A 526 -16.05 -0.27 35.58
C PHE A 526 -15.18 -1.22 34.78
N MET A 527 -13.88 -0.97 34.64
CA MET A 527 -12.94 -1.91 34.02
C MET A 527 -12.91 -3.25 34.77
N ILE A 528 -12.77 -3.24 36.10
CA ILE A 528 -12.78 -4.45 36.92
C ILE A 528 -14.13 -5.16 36.84
N ARG A 529 -15.24 -4.42 36.90
CA ARG A 529 -16.60 -4.97 36.83
C ARG A 529 -16.88 -5.64 35.49
N LEU A 530 -16.53 -4.97 34.38
CA LEU A 530 -16.69 -5.50 33.02
C LEU A 530 -15.80 -6.72 32.80
N TRP A 531 -14.57 -6.70 33.32
CA TRP A 531 -13.68 -7.86 33.29
C TRP A 531 -14.28 -9.06 34.04
N LYS A 532 -14.83 -8.87 35.25
CA LYS A 532 -15.46 -9.95 36.03
C LYS A 532 -16.69 -10.55 35.34
N LYS A 533 -17.45 -9.77 34.56
CA LYS A 533 -18.65 -10.23 33.84
C LYS A 533 -18.39 -10.88 32.48
N ARG A 534 -17.13 -10.94 32.02
CA ARG A 534 -16.77 -11.43 30.67
C ARG A 534 -17.17 -12.88 30.38
N THR A 535 -17.38 -13.71 31.41
CA THR A 535 -17.67 -15.15 31.30
C THR A 535 -19.12 -15.50 30.96
N SER A 536 -20.05 -14.52 30.96
CA SER A 536 -21.47 -14.76 30.65
C SER A 536 -21.84 -14.47 29.19
N ALA A 537 -20.88 -14.05 28.34
CA ALA A 537 -21.13 -13.76 26.93
C ALA A 537 -20.95 -15.03 26.07
N VAL A 538 -22.07 -15.46 25.47
CA VAL A 538 -22.31 -16.49 24.44
C VAL A 538 -21.08 -17.29 23.93
N PRO A 539 -21.09 -18.64 23.96
CA PRO A 539 -20.01 -19.46 23.41
C PRO A 539 -19.79 -19.16 21.92
N ALA A 540 -18.56 -19.35 21.44
CA ALA A 540 -18.22 -19.14 20.02
C ALA A 540 -19.14 -19.98 19.11
N PRO A 541 -19.57 -19.46 17.95
CA PRO A 541 -19.98 -20.34 16.86
C PRO A 541 -18.77 -21.24 16.56
N GLN A 542 -18.97 -22.55 16.52
CA GLN A 542 -17.94 -23.46 16.02
C GLN A 542 -17.53 -22.97 14.62
N PRO A 543 -16.22 -22.95 14.29
CA PRO A 543 -15.79 -22.62 12.94
C PRO A 543 -16.48 -23.62 12.00
N SER A 544 -17.45 -23.15 11.22
CA SER A 544 -18.05 -23.95 10.16
C SER A 544 -16.90 -24.41 9.27
N ALA A 545 -16.69 -25.71 9.21
CA ALA A 545 -15.72 -26.31 8.32
C ALA A 545 -15.89 -25.65 6.94
N ILE A 546 -14.79 -25.11 6.41
CA ILE A 546 -14.72 -24.63 5.03
C ILE A 546 -15.38 -25.72 4.17
N PRO A 547 -16.48 -25.43 3.45
CA PRO A 547 -17.09 -26.46 2.63
C PRO A 547 -16.03 -26.91 1.64
N ALA A 548 -15.65 -28.19 1.75
CA ALA A 548 -14.76 -28.84 0.80
C ALA A 548 -15.26 -28.50 -0.59
N LYS A 549 -14.34 -28.03 -1.44
CA LYS A 549 -14.58 -27.79 -2.88
C LYS A 549 -15.48 -28.90 -3.39
N ARG A 550 -16.71 -28.56 -3.82
CA ARG A 550 -17.56 -29.49 -4.55
C ARG A 550 -16.73 -30.03 -5.71
N GLY A 551 -16.40 -31.30 -5.61
CA GLY A 551 -15.69 -32.05 -6.63
C GLY A 551 -16.43 -31.96 -7.96
N ALA A 552 -15.63 -32.03 -9.01
CA ALA A 552 -16.08 -32.22 -10.37
C ALA A 552 -17.23 -33.22 -10.44
N ARG A 553 -18.37 -32.79 -10.99
CA ARG A 553 -19.30 -33.74 -11.62
C ARG A 553 -18.72 -34.07 -12.99
N ALA A 554 -18.02 -35.20 -13.04
CA ALA A 554 -17.96 -36.03 -14.23
C ALA A 554 -19.32 -36.73 -14.40
N GLY A 555 -19.79 -36.85 -15.64
CA GLY A 555 -20.81 -37.82 -16.06
C GLY A 555 -22.25 -37.34 -16.11
N ALA A 556 -22.65 -36.76 -17.25
CA ALA A 556 -23.67 -37.31 -18.15
C ALA A 556 -23.58 -36.58 -19.50
#